data_AF-A0A0F9CUN1-F1
#
_entry.id   AF-A0A0F9CUN1-F1
#
_cell.length_a   1.000
_cell.length_b   1.000
_cell.length_c   1.000
_cell.angle_alpha   90.00
_cell.angle_beta   90.00
_cell.angle_gamma   90.00
#
_symmetry.space_group_name_H-M   'P 1'
#
loop_
_entity.id
_entity.type
_entity.pdbx_description
1 polymer ?
#
loop_
_entity_poly.entity_id
_entity_poly.type
_entity_poly.pdbx_seq_one_letter_code
_entity_poly.pdbx_strand_id
1 'polypeptide(L)'
;ADVLSTDLVGARVLGHEPAQVPHLVQAAKNRDRPFDLSDIEVVGERIEDVAKFHEYDFQYSETDEGIMPVPLAKQGIKGVYYRKYDHSLCTYCAGANGVMIGAIRFAWKGKPWDKVEVLTGKVMQPTPGMKKTILFGKCIYQAHKDNPDIQEMLAVKGCPPKPESMVKALHQAGIDADPSFFENMDQLPGFFMKRYEGKPEYDETFFQIKRKSA
;
A
#
# COMPACT_ATOMS: atom_id res chain seq x y z
N ALA A 1 11.92 10.67 -25.87
CA ALA A 1 10.65 11.18 -25.30
C ALA A 1 10.99 12.08 -24.13
N ASP A 2 10.30 13.21 -23.97
CA ASP A 2 10.48 14.11 -22.82
C ASP A 2 9.57 13.68 -21.67
N VAL A 3 10.06 12.73 -20.88
CA VAL A 3 9.30 12.10 -19.78
C VAL A 3 8.99 13.10 -18.67
N LEU A 4 9.90 14.05 -18.39
CA LEU A 4 9.69 15.04 -17.33
C LEU A 4 8.50 15.95 -17.67
N SER A 5 8.41 16.45 -18.90
CA SER A 5 7.26 17.27 -19.30
C SER A 5 5.94 16.50 -19.16
N THR A 6 5.93 15.21 -19.55
CA THR A 6 4.76 14.35 -19.36
C THR A 6 4.37 14.21 -17.89
N ASP A 7 5.34 14.01 -16.99
CA ASP A 7 5.06 13.86 -15.55
C ASP A 7 4.61 15.19 -14.89
N LEU A 8 5.18 16.33 -15.30
CA LEU A 8 4.77 17.66 -14.83
C LEU A 8 3.33 17.98 -15.24
N VAL A 9 2.98 17.73 -16.51
CA VAL A 9 1.59 17.86 -17.00
C VAL A 9 0.69 16.85 -16.30
N GLY A 10 1.13 15.61 -16.16
CA GLY A 10 0.40 14.55 -15.48
C GLY A 10 0.06 14.89 -14.03
N ALA A 11 0.99 15.48 -13.28
CA ALA A 11 0.73 15.97 -11.93
C ALA A 11 -0.41 17.00 -11.90
N ARG A 12 -0.41 17.98 -12.81
CA ARG A 12 -1.49 18.98 -12.91
C ARG A 12 -2.83 18.37 -13.30
N VAL A 13 -2.84 17.43 -14.24
CA VAL A 13 -4.06 16.68 -14.62
C VAL A 13 -4.61 15.87 -13.44
N LEU A 14 -3.74 15.33 -12.59
CA LEU A 14 -4.11 14.65 -11.34
C LEU A 14 -4.47 15.64 -10.21
N GLY A 15 -4.49 16.94 -10.48
CA GLY A 15 -4.86 18.00 -9.55
C GLY A 15 -3.78 18.34 -8.51
N HIS A 16 -2.52 18.01 -8.78
CA HIS A 16 -1.37 18.31 -7.91
C HIS A 16 -0.45 19.34 -8.57
N GLU A 17 0.08 20.27 -7.77
CA GLU A 17 1.13 21.16 -8.26
C GLU A 17 2.46 20.40 -8.35
N PRO A 18 3.21 20.48 -9.46
CA PRO A 18 4.49 19.77 -9.56
C PRO A 18 5.49 20.15 -8.46
N ALA A 19 5.40 21.39 -7.95
CA ALA A 19 6.17 21.88 -6.81
C ALA A 19 5.91 21.09 -5.50
N GLN A 20 4.76 20.44 -5.38
CA GLN A 20 4.37 19.63 -4.22
C GLN A 20 4.79 18.15 -4.37
N VAL A 21 5.34 17.76 -5.51
CA VAL A 21 5.78 16.39 -5.79
C VAL A 21 7.31 16.33 -5.73
N PRO A 22 7.91 15.84 -4.62
CA PRO A 22 9.34 16.05 -4.36
C PRO A 22 10.28 15.51 -5.44
N HIS A 23 9.95 14.37 -6.04
CA HIS A 23 10.79 13.77 -7.07
C HIS A 23 10.73 14.56 -8.40
N LEU A 24 9.62 15.23 -8.72
CA LEU A 24 9.52 16.09 -9.90
C LEU A 24 10.34 17.37 -9.72
N VAL A 25 10.30 17.97 -8.53
CA VAL A 25 11.15 19.12 -8.18
C VAL A 25 12.62 18.77 -8.34
N GLN A 26 13.06 17.60 -7.85
CA GLN A 26 14.43 17.16 -8.01
C GLN A 26 14.78 16.88 -9.48
N ALA A 27 13.88 16.25 -10.22
CA ALA A 27 14.09 15.90 -11.62
C ALA A 27 14.20 17.16 -12.53
N ALA A 28 13.42 18.21 -12.24
CA ALA A 28 13.46 19.49 -12.95
C ALA A 28 14.76 20.24 -12.64
N LYS A 29 15.14 20.34 -11.35
CA LYS A 29 16.41 20.95 -10.92
C LYS A 29 17.63 20.29 -11.56
N ASN A 30 17.66 18.96 -11.61
CA ASN A 30 18.77 18.22 -12.22
C ASN A 30 18.92 18.47 -13.73
N ARG A 31 17.91 19.07 -14.37
CA ARG A 31 17.88 19.38 -15.81
C ARG A 31 17.87 20.88 -16.08
N ASP A 32 18.04 21.70 -15.05
CA ASP A 32 17.93 23.17 -15.13
C ASP A 32 16.62 23.64 -15.78
N ARG A 33 15.52 22.93 -15.50
CA ARG A 33 14.18 23.24 -16.03
C ARG A 33 13.25 23.79 -14.96
N PRO A 34 12.31 24.67 -15.33
CA PRO A 34 11.23 25.05 -14.44
C PRO A 34 10.28 23.86 -14.21
N PHE A 35 9.46 23.95 -13.16
CA PHE A 35 8.42 22.98 -12.82
C PHE A 35 7.01 23.60 -12.82
N ASP A 36 6.89 24.84 -13.30
CA ASP A 36 5.64 25.60 -13.41
C ASP A 36 4.99 25.50 -14.81
N LEU A 37 5.52 24.62 -15.66
CA LEU A 37 5.11 24.38 -17.05
C LEU A 37 5.37 25.56 -18.01
N SER A 38 6.11 26.60 -17.60
CA SER A 38 6.41 27.76 -18.46
C SER A 38 7.20 27.42 -19.73
N ASP A 39 7.89 26.28 -19.73
CA ASP A 39 8.65 25.77 -20.87
C ASP A 39 7.92 24.64 -21.63
N ILE A 40 6.64 24.39 -21.36
CA ILE A 40 5.85 23.31 -21.96
C ILE A 40 4.69 23.89 -22.78
N GLU A 41 4.64 23.54 -24.07
CA GLU A 41 3.46 23.79 -24.91
C GLU A 41 2.46 22.63 -24.77
N VAL A 42 1.25 22.93 -24.31
CA VAL A 42 0.15 21.96 -24.24
C VAL A 42 -0.74 22.15 -25.47
N VAL A 43 -0.88 21.10 -26.26
CA VAL A 43 -1.73 21.08 -27.46
C VAL A 43 -2.92 20.15 -27.23
N GLY A 44 -4.12 20.58 -27.62
CA GLY A 44 -5.36 19.84 -27.43
C GLY A 44 -6.20 20.39 -26.28
N GLU A 45 -6.72 19.52 -25.42
CA GLU A 45 -7.52 19.95 -24.26
C GLU A 45 -6.68 20.72 -23.25
N ARG A 46 -7.29 21.75 -22.65
CA ARG A 46 -6.63 22.53 -21.60
C ARG A 46 -6.50 21.67 -20.35
N ILE A 47 -5.38 21.79 -19.64
CA ILE A 47 -5.14 21.06 -18.39
C ILE A 47 -6.29 21.31 -17.41
N GLU A 48 -6.77 22.55 -17.31
CA GLU A 48 -7.83 22.95 -16.38
C GLU A 48 -9.18 22.27 -16.68
N ASP A 49 -9.43 21.90 -17.93
CA ASP A 49 -10.69 21.27 -18.35
C ASP A 49 -10.73 19.77 -18.00
N VAL A 50 -9.55 19.14 -17.88
CA VAL A 50 -9.40 17.70 -17.59
C VAL A 50 -8.85 17.42 -16.20
N ALA A 51 -8.38 18.46 -15.49
CA ALA A 51 -7.80 18.32 -14.18
C ALA A 51 -8.84 17.86 -13.17
N LYS A 52 -8.49 16.81 -12.42
CA LYS A 52 -9.30 16.31 -11.32
C LYS A 52 -8.38 15.91 -10.19
N PHE A 53 -8.68 16.36 -8.97
CA PHE A 53 -7.89 15.98 -7.81
C PHE A 53 -7.98 14.47 -7.55
N HIS A 54 -6.83 13.79 -7.61
CA HIS A 54 -6.70 12.37 -7.30
C HIS A 54 -6.02 12.22 -5.94
N GLU A 55 -6.78 11.77 -4.94
CA GLU A 55 -6.20 11.32 -3.67
C GLU A 55 -5.26 10.14 -3.93
N TYR A 56 -4.04 10.23 -3.41
CA TYR A 56 -3.01 9.20 -3.56
C TYR A 56 -2.76 8.42 -2.26
N ASP A 57 -3.41 8.83 -1.17
CA ASP A 57 -3.12 8.38 0.17
C ASP A 57 -4.36 7.81 0.86
N PHE A 58 -4.17 6.73 1.62
CA PHE A 58 -5.25 6.11 2.36
C PHE A 58 -5.31 6.70 3.78
N GLN A 59 -6.50 7.12 4.18
CA GLN A 59 -6.75 7.61 5.54
C GLN A 59 -6.72 6.44 6.54
N TYR A 60 -6.11 6.67 7.70
CA TYR A 60 -6.05 5.73 8.80
C TYR A 60 -6.86 6.27 9.99
N SER A 61 -7.50 5.36 10.71
CA SER A 61 -8.08 5.62 12.02
C SER A 61 -7.06 5.20 13.08
N GLU A 62 -6.87 6.04 14.08
CA GLU A 62 -5.97 5.80 15.21
C GLU A 62 -6.76 6.00 16.51
N THR A 63 -7.02 4.91 17.23
CA THR A 63 -7.73 4.93 18.52
C THR A 63 -7.09 3.93 19.49
N ASP A 64 -7.48 3.99 20.76
CA ASP A 64 -7.09 2.99 21.77
C ASP A 64 -7.64 1.59 21.51
N GLU A 65 -8.55 1.44 20.55
CA GLU A 65 -9.11 0.15 20.14
C GLU A 65 -8.40 -0.42 18.90
N GLY A 66 -7.55 0.35 18.22
CA GLY A 66 -6.77 -0.11 17.08
C GLY A 66 -6.29 1.02 16.16
N ILE A 67 -5.36 0.64 15.27
CA ILE A 67 -4.85 1.50 14.20
C ILE A 67 -5.01 0.75 12.88
N MET A 68 -5.70 1.31 11.89
CA MET A 68 -5.96 0.63 10.61
C MET A 68 -6.53 1.59 9.56
N PRO A 69 -6.58 1.20 8.27
CA PRO A 69 -7.29 1.98 7.26
C PRO A 69 -8.75 2.26 7.67
N VAL A 70 -9.24 3.48 7.41
CA VAL A 70 -10.61 3.92 7.75
C VAL A 70 -11.71 2.93 7.33
N PRO A 71 -11.66 2.29 6.13
CA PRO A 71 -12.67 1.30 5.76
C PRO A 71 -12.76 0.10 6.72
N LEU A 72 -11.63 -0.36 7.29
CA LEU A 72 -11.61 -1.46 8.27
C LEU A 72 -12.18 -1.00 9.62
N ALA A 73 -11.80 0.20 10.07
CA ALA A 73 -12.35 0.79 11.29
C ALA A 73 -13.87 0.97 11.21
N LYS A 74 -14.40 1.41 10.06
CA LYS A 74 -15.85 1.51 9.79
C LYS A 74 -16.58 0.17 9.83
N GLN A 75 -15.88 -0.95 9.63
CA GLN A 75 -16.43 -2.30 9.80
C GLN A 75 -16.42 -2.78 11.26
N GLY A 76 -15.97 -1.94 12.20
CA GLY A 76 -15.94 -2.24 13.62
C GLY A 76 -14.78 -3.15 14.04
N ILE A 77 -13.76 -3.29 13.18
CA ILE A 77 -12.55 -4.07 13.51
C ILE A 77 -11.81 -3.40 14.68
N LYS A 78 -11.42 -4.21 15.66
CA LYS A 78 -10.72 -3.78 16.89
C LYS A 78 -9.63 -4.76 17.28
N GLY A 79 -8.63 -4.28 18.02
CA GLY A 79 -7.58 -5.10 18.59
C GLY A 79 -6.35 -5.29 17.72
N VAL A 80 -6.33 -4.68 16.53
CA VAL A 80 -5.21 -4.70 15.59
C VAL A 80 -4.68 -3.28 15.40
N TYR A 81 -3.35 -3.15 15.46
CA TYR A 81 -2.59 -1.92 15.33
C TYR A 81 -1.70 -2.07 14.09
N TYR A 82 -2.34 -1.93 12.93
CA TYR A 82 -1.73 -1.92 11.61
C TYR A 82 -1.39 -0.48 11.24
N ARG A 83 -0.16 -0.05 11.51
CA ARG A 83 0.25 1.33 11.29
C ARG A 83 0.35 1.67 9.81
N LYS A 84 0.14 2.94 9.49
CA LYS A 84 0.34 3.47 8.15
C LYS A 84 1.79 3.31 7.73
N TYR A 85 2.00 2.71 6.55
CA TYR A 85 3.32 2.47 6.00
C TYR A 85 4.09 3.79 5.79
N ASP A 86 5.41 3.72 5.90
CA ASP A 86 6.32 4.84 5.65
C ASP A 86 7.13 4.61 4.34
N HIS A 87 7.95 5.59 3.96
CA HIS A 87 8.73 5.56 2.72
C HIS A 87 9.82 4.47 2.66
N SER A 88 10.10 3.76 3.76
CA SER A 88 11.03 2.65 3.81
C SER A 88 10.42 1.29 3.46
N LEU A 89 9.09 1.22 3.27
CA LEU A 89 8.42 0.03 2.74
C LEU A 89 8.70 -0.10 1.25
N CYS A 90 9.34 -1.19 0.83
CA CYS A 90 9.65 -1.42 -0.59
C CYS A 90 8.44 -1.92 -1.38
N THR A 91 8.49 -1.80 -2.70
CA THR A 91 7.41 -2.20 -3.63
C THR A 91 6.92 -3.64 -3.41
N TYR A 92 7.84 -4.59 -3.19
CA TYR A 92 7.45 -5.99 -2.98
C TYR A 92 6.72 -6.21 -1.65
N CYS A 93 7.18 -5.59 -0.57
CA CYS A 93 6.48 -5.66 0.71
C CYS A 93 5.18 -4.86 0.69
N ALA A 94 5.08 -3.79 -0.10
CA ALA A 94 3.84 -3.04 -0.29
C ALA A 94 2.74 -3.90 -0.94
N GLY A 95 3.08 -4.71 -1.95
CA GLY A 95 2.15 -5.69 -2.53
C GLY A 95 1.65 -6.69 -1.48
N ALA A 96 2.58 -7.29 -0.71
CA ALA A 96 2.23 -8.23 0.34
C ALA A 96 1.47 -7.58 1.52
N ASN A 97 1.69 -6.29 1.78
CA ASN A 97 0.98 -5.51 2.79
C ASN A 97 -0.52 -5.41 2.48
N GLY A 98 -0.88 -5.22 1.21
CA GLY A 98 -2.28 -5.22 0.78
C GLY A 98 -2.98 -6.56 1.07
N VAL A 99 -2.26 -7.67 0.87
CA VAL A 99 -2.76 -9.03 1.18
C VAL A 99 -3.01 -9.21 2.67
N MET A 100 -2.06 -8.80 3.52
CA MET A 100 -2.20 -8.86 4.98
C MET A 100 -3.43 -8.10 5.47
N ILE A 101 -3.65 -6.87 4.99
CA ILE A 101 -4.82 -6.05 5.34
C ILE A 101 -6.11 -6.74 4.89
N GLY A 102 -6.12 -7.29 3.66
CA GLY A 102 -7.26 -8.06 3.15
C GLY A 102 -7.57 -9.28 4.02
N ALA A 103 -6.57 -10.09 4.35
CA ALA A 103 -6.75 -11.29 5.15
C ALA A 103 -7.26 -10.96 6.57
N ILE A 104 -6.74 -9.91 7.20
CA ILE A 104 -7.23 -9.41 8.50
C ILE A 104 -8.70 -9.00 8.40
N ARG A 105 -9.05 -8.24 7.36
CA ARG A 105 -10.43 -7.80 7.12
C ARG A 105 -11.40 -8.98 7.05
N PHE A 106 -11.06 -10.01 6.28
CA PHE A 106 -11.92 -11.18 6.08
C PHE A 106 -11.90 -12.18 7.26
N ALA A 107 -10.86 -12.17 8.09
CA ALA A 107 -10.79 -12.95 9.32
C ALA A 107 -11.68 -12.40 10.45
N TRP A 108 -12.21 -11.17 10.31
CA TRP A 108 -13.01 -10.54 11.35
C TRP A 108 -14.34 -11.25 11.59
N LYS A 109 -14.55 -11.73 12.82
CA LYS A 109 -15.76 -12.44 13.27
C LYS A 109 -16.54 -11.68 14.35
N GLY A 110 -16.33 -10.36 14.47
CA GLY A 110 -16.99 -9.51 15.46
C GLY A 110 -16.40 -9.53 16.87
N LYS A 111 -15.25 -10.21 17.08
CA LYS A 111 -14.57 -10.29 18.37
C LYS A 111 -13.20 -9.60 18.30
N PRO A 112 -12.94 -8.57 19.13
CA PRO A 112 -11.66 -7.87 19.15
C PRO A 112 -10.48 -8.82 19.34
N TRP A 113 -9.39 -8.56 18.61
CA TRP A 113 -8.11 -9.21 18.88
C TRP A 113 -7.42 -8.58 20.10
N ASP A 114 -6.50 -9.30 20.73
CA ASP A 114 -5.82 -8.81 21.94
C ASP A 114 -4.52 -8.10 21.58
N LYS A 115 -4.60 -6.80 21.28
CA LYS A 115 -3.47 -5.87 21.04
C LYS A 115 -2.37 -6.47 20.15
N VAL A 116 -2.74 -6.81 18.92
CA VAL A 116 -1.83 -7.30 17.88
C VAL A 116 -1.33 -6.13 17.04
N GLU A 117 -0.02 -5.92 17.05
CA GLU A 117 0.63 -4.88 16.23
C GLU A 117 1.29 -5.49 15.00
N VAL A 118 1.23 -4.79 13.86
CA VAL A 118 1.95 -5.14 12.64
C VAL A 118 2.89 -4.00 12.26
N LEU A 119 4.19 -4.29 12.25
CA LEU A 119 5.24 -3.34 11.87
C LEU A 119 5.81 -3.70 10.50
N THR A 120 6.04 -2.68 9.68
CA THR A 120 6.54 -2.82 8.31
C THR A 120 7.70 -1.85 8.05
N GLY A 121 8.35 -1.95 6.89
CA GLY A 121 9.43 -1.02 6.52
C GLY A 121 10.72 -1.25 7.31
N LYS A 122 11.40 -0.16 7.66
CA LYS A 122 12.69 -0.13 8.37
C LYS A 122 12.66 0.75 9.62
N VAL A 123 11.78 1.75 9.65
CA VAL A 123 11.86 2.84 10.63
C VAL A 123 10.73 2.84 11.65
N MET A 124 9.65 2.09 11.42
CA MET A 124 8.59 1.91 12.42
C MET A 124 9.18 1.41 13.73
N GLN A 125 8.66 1.92 14.84
CA GLN A 125 9.06 1.51 16.19
C GLN A 125 7.98 0.62 16.81
N PRO A 126 8.35 -0.46 17.52
CA PRO A 126 7.44 -1.19 18.39
C PRO A 126 6.80 -0.26 19.41
N THR A 127 5.59 -0.59 19.84
CA THR A 127 4.93 0.18 20.91
C THR A 127 4.84 -0.60 22.21
N PRO A 128 5.30 -0.01 23.33
CA PRO A 128 5.19 -0.64 24.63
C PRO A 128 3.77 -1.06 24.96
N GLY A 129 3.62 -2.25 25.54
CA GLY A 129 2.33 -2.77 26.01
C GLY A 129 1.48 -3.49 24.95
N MET A 130 1.98 -3.67 23.73
CA MET A 130 1.39 -4.59 22.76
C MET A 130 1.63 -6.04 23.19
N LYS A 131 0.64 -6.91 22.97
CA LYS A 131 0.73 -8.32 23.37
C LYS A 131 1.53 -9.13 22.38
N LYS A 132 1.27 -8.92 21.09
CA LYS A 132 1.92 -9.61 19.98
C LYS A 132 2.35 -8.61 18.93
N THR A 133 3.56 -8.76 18.42
CA THR A 133 4.12 -7.89 17.38
C THR A 133 4.53 -8.72 16.18
N ILE A 134 3.86 -8.51 15.05
CA ILE A 134 4.23 -9.08 13.76
C ILE A 134 5.30 -8.19 13.13
N LEU A 135 6.52 -8.70 13.02
CA LEU A 135 7.60 -8.05 12.29
C LEU A 135 7.53 -8.48 10.82
N PHE A 136 6.89 -7.65 10.00
CA PHE A 136 6.57 -7.96 8.61
C PHE A 136 7.71 -7.58 7.65
N GLY A 137 8.56 -8.57 7.35
CA GLY A 137 9.67 -8.47 6.41
C GLY A 137 11.04 -8.52 7.08
N LYS A 138 12.07 -8.89 6.29
CA LYS A 138 13.46 -8.96 6.76
C LYS A 138 13.96 -7.64 7.37
N CYS A 139 13.57 -6.51 6.78
CA CYS A 139 14.03 -5.18 7.18
C CYS A 139 13.64 -4.83 8.62
N ILE A 140 12.33 -4.83 8.91
CA ILE A 140 11.82 -4.51 10.24
C ILE A 140 12.23 -5.55 11.29
N TYR A 141 12.34 -6.83 10.90
CA TYR A 141 12.90 -7.87 11.76
C TYR A 141 14.33 -7.55 12.19
N GLN A 142 15.22 -7.17 11.27
CA GLN A 142 16.61 -6.85 11.64
C GLN A 142 16.70 -5.60 12.53
N ALA A 143 15.78 -4.65 12.36
CA ALA A 143 15.73 -3.46 13.21
C ALA A 143 15.32 -3.78 14.66
N HIS A 144 14.44 -4.77 14.88
CA HIS A 144 13.76 -4.95 16.17
C HIS A 144 13.76 -6.36 16.76
N LYS A 145 14.51 -7.31 16.20
CA LYS A 145 14.58 -8.71 16.71
C LYS A 145 14.99 -8.83 18.19
N ASP A 146 15.68 -7.81 18.72
CA ASP A 146 16.20 -7.75 20.09
C ASP A 146 15.54 -6.60 20.90
N ASN A 147 14.41 -6.04 20.41
CA ASN A 147 13.78 -4.88 21.04
C ASN A 147 13.00 -5.28 22.32
N PRO A 148 13.30 -4.66 23.48
CA PRO A 148 12.69 -5.02 24.77
C PRO A 148 11.20 -4.67 24.90
N ASP A 149 10.67 -3.77 24.07
CA ASP A 149 9.26 -3.40 24.10
C ASP A 149 8.35 -4.46 23.45
N ILE A 150 8.94 -5.44 22.75
CA ILE A 150 8.21 -6.55 22.13
C ILE A 150 8.02 -7.68 23.14
N GLN A 151 6.79 -7.86 23.62
CA GLN A 151 6.43 -8.95 24.52
C GLN A 151 6.47 -10.33 23.82
N GLU A 152 5.76 -10.48 22.71
CA GLU A 152 5.74 -11.70 21.89
C GLU A 152 6.00 -11.34 20.42
N MET A 153 7.12 -11.81 19.87
CA MET A 153 7.52 -11.55 18.48
C MET A 153 7.04 -12.64 17.53
N LEU A 154 6.33 -12.23 16.47
CA LEU A 154 5.89 -13.07 15.36
C LEU A 154 6.63 -12.64 14.08
N ALA A 155 7.73 -13.32 13.77
CA ALA A 155 8.66 -12.86 12.74
C ALA A 155 8.33 -13.39 11.33
N VAL A 156 8.17 -12.49 10.36
CA VAL A 156 8.00 -12.81 8.94
C VAL A 156 9.26 -12.38 8.17
N LYS A 157 10.31 -13.21 8.22
CA LYS A 157 11.70 -12.82 7.88
C LYS A 157 12.03 -12.73 6.37
N GLY A 158 11.04 -12.83 5.48
CA GLY A 158 11.27 -12.89 4.02
C GLY A 158 11.56 -11.54 3.35
N CYS A 159 12.08 -11.58 2.12
CA CYS A 159 12.31 -10.43 1.24
C CYS A 159 12.04 -10.81 -0.24
N PRO A 160 10.77 -10.82 -0.70
CA PRO A 160 9.55 -10.57 0.09
C PRO A 160 9.19 -11.74 1.03
N PRO A 161 8.33 -11.49 2.05
CA PRO A 161 7.67 -12.52 2.85
C PRO A 161 7.09 -13.68 2.04
N LYS A 162 7.28 -14.92 2.52
CA LYS A 162 6.63 -16.11 1.93
C LYS A 162 5.18 -16.23 2.40
N PRO A 163 4.24 -16.65 1.54
CA PRO A 163 2.83 -16.90 1.88
C PRO A 163 2.61 -17.61 3.22
N GLU A 164 3.27 -18.74 3.42
CA GLU A 164 3.04 -19.62 4.58
C GLU A 164 3.51 -18.95 5.88
N SER A 165 4.55 -18.12 5.80
CA SER A 165 5.05 -17.37 6.95
C SER A 165 4.09 -16.26 7.37
N MET A 166 3.39 -15.64 6.42
CA MET A 166 2.38 -14.62 6.70
C MET A 166 1.15 -15.23 7.36
N VAL A 167 0.60 -16.31 6.79
CA VAL A 167 -0.52 -17.07 7.37
C VAL A 167 -0.19 -17.52 8.77
N LYS A 168 0.98 -18.14 8.96
CA LYS A 168 1.42 -18.63 10.27
C LYS A 168 1.48 -17.50 11.31
N ALA A 169 2.03 -16.35 10.96
CA ALA A 169 2.11 -15.21 11.87
C ALA A 169 0.71 -14.68 12.25
N LEU A 170 -0.22 -14.58 11.30
CA LEU A 170 -1.59 -14.19 11.59
C LEU A 170 -2.30 -15.20 12.51
N HIS A 171 -2.20 -16.50 12.22
CA HIS A 171 -2.78 -17.55 13.05
C HIS A 171 -2.21 -17.54 14.47
N GLN A 172 -0.89 -17.40 14.61
CA GLN A 172 -0.23 -17.26 15.91
C GLN A 172 -0.68 -16.00 16.66
N ALA A 173 -1.04 -14.93 15.94
CA ALA A 173 -1.64 -13.73 16.51
C ALA A 173 -3.11 -13.91 16.95
N GLY A 174 -3.75 -15.03 16.63
CA GLY A 174 -5.19 -15.25 16.87
C GLY A 174 -6.08 -14.70 15.74
N ILE A 175 -5.49 -14.34 14.61
CA ILE A 175 -6.19 -13.88 13.41
C ILE A 175 -6.33 -15.07 12.46
N ASP A 176 -7.51 -15.69 12.45
CA ASP A 176 -7.85 -16.87 11.66
C ASP A 176 -8.06 -16.51 10.18
N ALA A 177 -6.97 -16.11 9.51
CA ALA A 177 -6.96 -15.73 8.11
C ALA A 177 -7.01 -16.96 7.19
N ASP A 178 -7.82 -16.89 6.14
CA ASP A 178 -7.89 -17.94 5.12
C ASP A 178 -6.56 -17.97 4.31
N PRO A 179 -5.84 -19.11 4.29
CA PRO A 179 -4.61 -19.26 3.51
C PRO A 179 -4.76 -18.94 2.03
N SER A 180 -5.96 -19.07 1.44
CA SER A 180 -6.24 -18.85 0.02
C SER A 180 -5.90 -17.42 -0.44
N PHE A 181 -5.92 -16.44 0.47
CA PHE A 181 -5.48 -15.06 0.21
C PHE A 181 -3.99 -14.97 -0.14
N PHE A 182 -3.17 -15.86 0.42
CA PHE A 182 -1.72 -15.85 0.27
C PHE A 182 -1.24 -16.79 -0.83
N GLU A 183 -2.03 -17.78 -1.22
CA GLU A 183 -1.76 -18.64 -2.37
C GLU A 183 -1.96 -17.90 -3.70
N ASN A 184 -2.92 -16.96 -3.75
CA ASN A 184 -3.31 -16.24 -4.96
C ASN A 184 -2.89 -14.76 -4.95
N MET A 185 -1.77 -14.43 -4.31
CA MET A 185 -1.35 -13.03 -4.10
C MET A 185 -1.22 -12.23 -5.41
N ASP A 186 -0.73 -12.85 -6.47
CA ASP A 186 -0.57 -12.19 -7.77
C ASP A 186 -1.91 -11.90 -8.45
N GLN A 187 -2.96 -12.64 -8.09
CA GLN A 187 -4.31 -12.45 -8.61
C GLN A 187 -5.14 -11.49 -7.76
N LEU A 188 -4.69 -11.15 -6.54
CA LEU A 188 -5.44 -10.29 -5.62
C LEU A 188 -5.84 -8.93 -6.22
N PRO A 189 -4.97 -8.23 -6.97
CA PRO A 189 -5.36 -7.01 -7.67
C PRO A 189 -6.58 -7.20 -8.60
N GLY A 190 -6.72 -8.39 -9.19
CA GLY A 190 -7.84 -8.77 -10.05
C GLY A 190 -9.20 -8.74 -9.36
N PHE A 191 -9.29 -9.00 -8.06
CA PHE A 191 -10.57 -8.90 -7.34
C PHE A 191 -11.15 -7.48 -7.35
N PHE A 192 -10.28 -6.46 -7.36
CA PHE A 192 -10.72 -5.07 -7.45
C PHE A 192 -11.15 -4.67 -8.87
N MET A 193 -10.88 -5.51 -9.89
CA MET A 193 -11.22 -5.22 -11.28
C MET A 193 -12.69 -5.50 -11.61
N LYS A 194 -13.41 -6.27 -10.78
CA LYS A 194 -14.87 -6.51 -10.96
C LYS A 194 -15.69 -5.22 -11.11
N ARG A 195 -15.23 -4.11 -10.54
CA ARG A 195 -15.88 -2.78 -10.68
C ARG A 195 -15.89 -2.23 -12.11
N TYR A 196 -15.15 -2.85 -13.03
CA TYR A 196 -15.07 -2.49 -14.44
C TYR A 196 -15.87 -3.43 -15.34
N GLU A 197 -16.39 -4.53 -14.80
CA GLU A 197 -17.18 -5.50 -15.57
C GLU A 197 -18.43 -4.82 -16.16
N GLY A 198 -18.63 -4.98 -17.47
CA GLY A 198 -19.76 -4.41 -18.20
C GLY A 198 -19.71 -2.89 -18.42
N LYS A 199 -18.61 -2.19 -18.06
CA LYS A 199 -18.49 -0.75 -18.30
C LYS A 199 -18.08 -0.47 -19.75
N PRO A 200 -18.83 0.33 -20.51
CA PRO A 200 -18.52 0.61 -21.91
C PRO A 200 -17.21 1.39 -22.09
N GLU A 201 -16.76 2.12 -21.06
CA GLU A 201 -15.50 2.86 -21.06
C GLU A 201 -14.27 1.97 -20.79
N TYR A 202 -14.46 0.69 -20.46
CA TYR A 202 -13.39 -0.25 -20.17
C TYR A 202 -13.31 -1.32 -21.27
N ASP A 203 -12.30 -1.21 -22.13
CA ASP A 203 -12.01 -2.19 -23.16
C ASP A 203 -10.89 -3.13 -22.70
N GLU A 204 -11.25 -4.37 -22.35
CA GLU A 204 -10.30 -5.41 -21.94
C GLU A 204 -9.25 -5.74 -23.01
N THR A 205 -9.54 -5.46 -24.29
CA THR A 205 -8.62 -5.79 -25.38
C THR A 205 -7.34 -4.95 -25.35
N PHE A 206 -7.35 -3.77 -24.70
CA PHE A 206 -6.16 -2.95 -24.49
C PHE A 206 -5.15 -3.59 -23.52
N PHE A 207 -5.57 -4.57 -22.73
CA PHE A 207 -4.73 -5.20 -21.70
C PHE A 207 -4.37 -6.66 -22.04
N GLN A 208 -4.71 -7.11 -23.25
CA GLN A 208 -4.35 -8.44 -23.74
C GLN A 208 -3.20 -8.36 -24.74
N ILE A 209 -2.13 -9.11 -24.50
CA ILE A 209 -1.08 -9.29 -25.50
C ILE A 209 -1.56 -10.36 -26.48
N LYS A 210 -1.94 -9.95 -27.69
CA LYS A 210 -2.20 -10.89 -28.78
C LYS A 210 -0.89 -11.62 -29.10
N ARG A 211 -0.79 -12.90 -28.72
CA ARG A 211 0.31 -13.75 -29.18
C ARG A 211 0.25 -13.79 -30.70
N LYS A 212 1.30 -13.31 -31.37
CA LYS A 212 1.44 -13.54 -32.81
C LYS A 212 1.52 -15.05 -33.03
N SER A 213 0.65 -15.56 -33.90
CA SER A 213 0.74 -16.92 -34.42
C SER A 213 2.16 -17.14 -34.95
N ALA A 214 2.80 -18.23 -34.52
CA ALA A 214 4.09 -18.66 -35.04
C ALA A 214 3.98 -19.04 -36.51
#